data_AF-A0A970U079-F1
#
_entry.id   AF-A0A970U079-F1
#
_cell.length_a   1.000
_cell.length_b   1.000
_cell.length_c   1.000
_cell.angle_alpha   90.00
_cell.angle_beta   90.00
_cell.angle_gamma   90.00
#
_symmetry.space_group_name_H-M   'P 1'
#
loop_
_entity.id
_entity.type
_entity.pdbx_description
1 polymer ?
#
loop_
_entity_poly.entity_id
_entity_poly.type
_entity_poly.pdbx_seq_one_letter_code
_entity_poly.pdbx_strand_id
1 'polypeptide(L)'
;MAYHSFYRQPPSAAVQRAKAARSLEKLQKKHPDLAPIQVSGRKLTQTWWGQAWTDNLSRYADYSNRIGRGRSYVRNGAILDLRIGPGEVNALVQGSRVKPYDVTVSIKPLRAEAWTSLKSACSGQVESLRDLLEGKFPASLARLFTEPGKGLFPTPTEIRFHCSCPDWASMCKHVCAVLYGVGVRLDEDPTLFFVLRQVSVDELVSQAVQQASDQLVGRSASQSRRILDSDDLSGLFGLDLTEPEATAPAPAVKRKRKSAKSDPPS
;
A
#
# COMPACT_ATOMS: atom_id res chain seq x y z
N MET A 1 50.35 29.87 -17.92
CA MET A 1 49.61 29.69 -16.66
C MET A 1 48.81 28.39 -16.75
N ALA A 2 49.29 27.32 -16.12
CA ALA A 2 48.63 26.02 -16.17
C ALA A 2 47.42 26.02 -15.23
N TYR A 3 46.22 25.92 -15.80
CA TYR A 3 44.98 25.69 -15.06
C TYR A 3 44.98 24.25 -14.52
N HIS A 4 45.61 24.02 -13.37
CA HIS A 4 45.39 22.81 -12.60
C HIS A 4 44.00 22.87 -11.99
N SER A 5 43.01 22.35 -12.72
CA SER A 5 41.73 21.98 -12.16
C SER A 5 41.98 20.95 -11.06
N PHE A 6 41.97 21.39 -9.80
CA PHE A 6 41.96 20.51 -8.64
C PHE A 6 40.63 19.76 -8.62
N TYR A 7 40.53 18.69 -9.40
CA TYR A 7 39.46 17.71 -9.24
C TYR A 7 39.65 17.02 -7.90
N ARG A 8 39.05 17.60 -6.86
CA ARG A 8 38.98 16.97 -5.53
C ARG A 8 38.28 15.64 -5.71
N GLN A 9 39.04 14.56 -5.55
CA GLN A 9 38.50 13.21 -5.63
C GLN A 9 37.29 13.08 -4.70
N PRO A 10 36.17 12.48 -5.17
CA PRO A 10 35.03 12.25 -4.31
C PRO A 10 35.47 11.39 -3.11
N PRO A 11 34.96 11.67 -1.90
CA PRO A 11 35.36 10.93 -0.70
C PRO A 11 35.05 9.44 -0.85
N SER A 12 35.93 8.59 -0.33
CA SER A 12 35.74 7.13 -0.35
C SER A 12 34.45 6.71 0.37
N ALA A 13 33.93 5.52 0.05
CA ALA A 13 32.73 4.99 0.70
C ALA A 13 32.87 4.91 2.23
N ALA A 14 34.06 4.56 2.75
CA ALA A 14 34.35 4.52 4.18
C ALA A 14 34.21 5.91 4.83
N VAL A 15 34.74 6.96 4.19
CA VAL A 15 34.61 8.35 4.67
C VAL A 15 33.15 8.79 4.67
N GLN A 16 32.38 8.44 3.62
CA GLN A 16 30.96 8.76 3.54
C GLN A 16 30.16 8.08 4.66
N ARG A 17 30.39 6.78 4.92
CA ARG A 17 29.75 6.03 6.01
C ARG A 17 30.06 6.62 7.37
N ALA A 18 31.34 6.87 7.66
CA ALA A 18 31.76 7.47 8.94
C ALA A 18 31.17 8.87 9.14
N LYS A 19 30.96 9.63 8.05
CA LYS A 19 30.29 10.93 8.13
C LYS A 19 28.80 10.77 8.39
N ALA A 20 28.12 9.86 7.69
CA ALA A 20 26.70 9.59 7.88
C ALA A 20 26.40 9.09 9.29
N ALA A 21 27.17 8.13 9.80
CA ALA A 21 27.05 7.61 11.17
C ALA A 21 27.18 8.72 12.22
N ARG A 22 28.25 9.54 12.15
CA ARG A 22 28.42 10.69 13.06
C ARG A 22 27.29 11.71 12.98
N SER A 23 26.69 11.88 11.81
CA SER A 23 25.59 12.83 11.61
C SER A 23 24.29 12.26 12.17
N LEU A 24 24.04 10.98 11.96
CA LEU A 24 22.91 10.24 12.53
C LEU A 24 22.95 10.28 14.07
N GLU A 25 24.08 9.92 14.68
CA GLU A 25 24.24 9.95 16.14
C GLU A 25 23.95 11.34 16.73
N LYS A 26 24.40 12.40 16.05
CA LYS A 26 24.13 13.78 16.48
C LYS A 26 22.65 14.15 16.37
N LEU A 27 21.98 13.71 15.30
CA LEU A 27 20.55 13.99 15.11
C LEU A 27 19.69 13.17 16.07
N GLN A 28 20.04 11.91 16.31
CA GLN A 28 19.32 11.01 17.23
C GLN A 28 19.28 11.56 18.66
N LYS A 29 20.31 12.28 19.09
CA LYS A 29 20.31 12.99 20.39
C LYS A 29 19.23 14.06 20.52
N LYS A 30 18.76 14.63 19.41
CA LYS A 30 17.72 15.68 19.37
C LYS A 30 16.36 15.14 18.93
N HIS A 31 16.36 14.12 18.08
CA HIS A 31 15.20 13.49 17.47
C HIS A 31 15.33 11.97 17.61
N PRO A 32 14.86 11.37 18.70
CA PRO A 32 15.02 9.93 18.93
C PRO A 32 14.20 9.06 17.97
N ASP A 33 13.21 9.64 17.28
CA ASP A 33 12.24 8.98 16.40
C ASP A 33 12.66 8.97 14.92
N LEU A 34 13.95 9.21 14.61
CA LEU A 34 14.46 9.14 13.25
C LEU A 34 14.33 7.72 12.69
N ALA A 35 13.91 7.63 11.43
CA ALA A 35 13.76 6.39 10.70
C ALA A 35 14.81 6.31 9.57
N PRO A 36 16.10 6.05 9.90
CA PRO A 36 17.15 5.93 8.88
C PRO A 36 16.91 4.72 7.98
N ILE A 37 17.51 4.74 6.79
CA ILE A 37 17.51 3.57 5.89
C ILE A 37 18.81 2.79 6.08
N GLN A 38 18.70 1.53 6.45
CA GLN A 38 19.81 0.60 6.57
C GLN A 38 19.65 -0.52 5.54
N VAL A 39 20.73 -0.84 4.83
CA VAL A 39 20.71 -1.93 3.84
C VAL A 39 21.82 -2.91 4.19
N SER A 40 21.44 -4.15 4.42
CA SER A 40 22.35 -5.28 4.55
C SER A 40 22.34 -6.14 3.28
N GLY A 41 23.52 -6.54 2.81
CA GLY A 41 23.66 -7.48 1.70
C GLY A 41 23.84 -6.84 0.31
N ARG A 42 23.76 -7.69 -0.72
CA ARG A 42 24.12 -7.31 -2.11
C ARG A 42 23.02 -6.54 -2.83
N LYS A 43 21.76 -6.97 -2.69
CA LYS A 43 20.59 -6.29 -3.27
C LYS A 43 20.14 -5.16 -2.33
N LEU A 44 19.57 -4.10 -2.90
CA LEU A 44 18.96 -3.04 -2.10
C LEU A 44 17.62 -3.48 -1.53
N THR A 45 16.84 -4.19 -2.35
CA THR A 45 15.50 -4.66 -2.00
C THR A 45 15.36 -6.17 -2.19
N GLN A 46 14.48 -6.78 -1.41
CA GLN A 46 14.29 -8.24 -1.29
C GLN A 46 12.86 -8.67 -1.58
N THR A 47 11.85 -7.88 -1.18
CA THR A 47 10.44 -8.24 -1.39
C THR A 47 9.96 -7.81 -2.77
N TRP A 48 8.79 -8.31 -3.18
CA TRP A 48 8.17 -7.89 -4.44
C TRP A 48 7.93 -6.37 -4.47
N TRP A 49 7.44 -5.77 -3.38
CA TRP A 49 7.10 -4.35 -3.33
C TRP A 49 8.32 -3.45 -3.51
N GLY A 50 9.41 -3.72 -2.79
CA GLY A 50 10.65 -2.96 -2.94
C GLY A 50 11.31 -3.14 -4.30
N GLN A 51 11.24 -4.35 -4.89
CA GLN A 51 11.74 -4.63 -6.24
C GLN A 51 10.90 -3.95 -7.31
N ALA A 52 9.58 -4.11 -7.29
CA ALA A 52 8.65 -3.49 -8.24
C ALA A 52 8.75 -1.96 -8.21
N TRP A 53 8.93 -1.37 -7.03
CA TRP A 53 9.20 0.07 -6.89
C TRP A 53 10.50 0.48 -7.57
N THR A 54 11.59 -0.23 -7.25
CA THR A 54 12.91 0.01 -7.84
C THR A 54 12.90 -0.14 -9.37
N ASP A 55 12.17 -1.13 -9.88
CA ASP A 55 12.05 -1.40 -11.30
C ASP A 55 11.21 -0.35 -12.01
N ASN A 56 10.10 0.09 -11.41
CA ASN A 56 9.28 1.19 -11.91
C ASN A 56 10.12 2.47 -12.10
N LEU A 57 10.96 2.81 -11.13
CA LEU A 57 11.87 3.95 -11.22
C LEU A 57 12.93 3.80 -12.32
N SER A 58 13.42 2.58 -12.53
CA SER A 58 14.48 2.31 -13.51
C SER A 58 13.98 2.40 -14.97
N ARG A 59 12.66 2.29 -15.20
CA ARG A 59 12.02 2.47 -16.50
C ARG A 59 11.98 3.93 -16.96
N TYR A 60 12.25 4.88 -16.08
CA TYR A 60 12.37 6.28 -16.42
C TYR A 60 13.75 6.52 -17.03
N ALA A 61 13.87 6.21 -18.33
CA ALA A 61 15.14 6.05 -19.05
C ALA A 61 16.10 7.25 -18.97
N ASP A 62 15.60 8.46 -18.72
CA ASP A 62 16.39 9.69 -18.64
C ASP A 62 17.32 9.78 -17.41
N TYR A 63 17.22 8.83 -16.48
CA TYR A 63 17.90 8.91 -15.17
C TYR A 63 19.00 7.86 -14.96
N SER A 64 19.29 7.02 -15.95
CA SER A 64 20.25 5.89 -15.88
C SER A 64 21.62 6.28 -15.32
N ASN A 65 22.19 7.41 -15.75
CA ASN A 65 23.49 7.91 -15.29
C ASN A 65 23.47 8.49 -13.85
N ARG A 66 22.30 8.80 -13.29
CA ARG A 66 22.14 9.42 -11.96
C ARG A 66 21.78 8.41 -10.88
N ILE A 67 21.13 7.32 -11.29
CA ILE A 67 20.72 6.18 -10.48
C ILE A 67 21.88 5.54 -9.72
N GLY A 68 23.04 5.33 -10.36
CA GLY A 68 24.18 4.63 -9.74
C GLY A 68 24.70 5.31 -8.47
N ARG A 69 24.75 6.65 -8.45
CA ARG A 69 25.19 7.42 -7.28
C ARG A 69 24.15 7.40 -6.15
N GLY A 70 22.86 7.42 -6.48
CA GLY A 70 21.78 7.25 -5.51
C GLY A 70 21.91 5.93 -4.75
N ARG A 71 22.12 4.81 -5.47
CA ARG A 71 22.34 3.48 -4.87
C ARG A 71 23.52 3.47 -3.90
N SER A 72 24.62 4.17 -4.23
CA SER A 72 25.77 4.25 -3.33
C SER A 72 25.46 5.02 -2.05
N TYR A 73 24.62 6.06 -2.09
CA TYR A 73 24.23 6.83 -0.91
C TYR A 73 23.41 5.97 0.04
N VAL A 74 22.45 5.20 -0.47
CA VAL A 74 21.67 4.25 0.33
C VAL A 74 22.59 3.24 1.02
N ARG A 75 23.50 2.59 0.27
CA ARG A 75 24.46 1.62 0.83
C ARG A 75 25.46 2.21 1.83
N ASN A 76 25.69 3.51 1.77
CA ASN A 76 26.60 4.19 2.68
C ASN A 76 25.88 4.75 3.92
N GLY A 77 24.60 4.42 4.11
CA GLY A 77 23.80 4.89 5.26
C GLY A 77 23.54 6.39 5.22
N ALA A 78 23.59 7.02 4.03
CA ALA A 78 23.50 8.47 3.91
C ALA A 78 22.08 9.02 4.15
N ILE A 79 21.05 8.18 4.16
CA ILE A 79 19.67 8.58 4.46
C ILE A 79 19.48 8.46 5.96
N LEU A 80 19.51 9.60 6.64
CA LEU A 80 19.48 9.69 8.10
C LEU A 80 18.05 9.65 8.65
N ASP A 81 17.08 10.10 7.85
CA ASP A 81 15.66 9.96 8.10
C ASP A 81 14.94 9.78 6.78
N LEU A 82 13.91 8.94 6.76
CA LEU A 82 12.98 8.81 5.64
C LEU A 82 11.61 8.49 6.24
N ARG A 83 10.64 9.35 5.99
CA ARG A 83 9.25 9.17 6.43
C ARG A 83 8.34 9.20 5.23
N ILE A 84 7.44 8.23 5.16
CA ILE A 84 6.42 8.12 4.13
C ILE A 84 5.09 8.50 4.78
N GLY A 85 4.41 9.47 4.21
CA GLY A 85 3.08 9.91 4.61
C GLY A 85 2.15 10.00 3.40
N PRO A 86 0.92 10.49 3.60
CA PRO A 86 -0.07 10.62 2.54
C PRO A 86 0.42 11.53 1.40
N GLY A 87 0.69 10.94 0.23
CA GLY A 87 1.14 11.69 -0.96
C GLY A 87 2.54 12.31 -0.86
N GLU A 88 3.31 12.05 0.20
CA GLU A 88 4.60 12.70 0.41
C GLU A 88 5.62 11.81 1.12
N VAL A 89 6.87 11.93 0.69
CA VAL A 89 8.04 11.34 1.37
C VAL A 89 8.97 12.48 1.76
N ASN A 90 9.29 12.56 3.05
CA ASN A 90 10.24 13.52 3.61
C ASN A 90 11.49 12.79 4.09
N ALA A 91 12.67 13.32 3.77
CA ALA A 91 13.92 12.66 4.11
C ALA A 91 15.07 13.64 4.37
N LEU A 92 16.00 13.19 5.21
CA LEU A 92 17.26 13.86 5.50
C LEU A 92 18.42 13.06 4.91
N VAL A 93 19.16 13.65 3.96
CA VAL A 93 20.24 12.96 3.26
C VAL A 93 21.58 13.64 3.52
N GLN A 94 22.51 12.89 4.12
CA GLN A 94 23.88 13.32 4.32
C GLN A 94 24.65 13.35 3.01
N GLY A 95 24.98 14.56 2.54
CA GLY A 95 25.86 14.76 1.38
C GLY A 95 27.24 15.30 1.74
N SER A 96 27.80 16.12 0.83
CA SER A 96 29.12 16.73 1.01
C SER A 96 29.17 17.82 2.09
N ARG A 97 28.07 18.55 2.32
CA ARG A 97 27.98 19.61 3.35
C ARG A 97 27.84 19.05 4.76
N VAL A 98 28.12 19.88 5.77
CA VAL A 98 27.99 19.48 7.18
C VAL A 98 26.52 19.28 7.55
N LYS A 99 25.64 20.21 7.17
CA LYS A 99 24.19 20.05 7.32
C LYS A 99 23.68 19.02 6.28
N PRO A 100 22.87 18.03 6.68
CA PRO A 100 22.13 17.17 5.76
C PRO A 100 21.21 17.97 4.85
N TYR A 101 20.90 17.42 3.67
CA TYR A 101 19.95 18.01 2.75
C TYR A 101 18.55 17.50 3.03
N ASP A 102 17.60 18.44 3.13
CA ASP A 102 16.17 18.16 3.10
C ASP A 102 15.78 17.74 1.67
N VAL A 103 15.06 16.62 1.59
CA VAL A 103 14.53 16.07 0.33
C VAL A 103 13.05 15.75 0.54
N THR A 104 12.22 16.23 -0.39
CA THR A 104 10.79 15.95 -0.42
C THR A 104 10.41 15.37 -1.77
N VAL A 105 9.66 14.28 -1.76
CA VAL A 105 9.09 13.64 -2.95
C VAL A 105 7.58 13.62 -2.79
N SER A 106 6.87 14.38 -3.62
CA SER A 106 5.40 14.39 -3.62
C SER A 106 4.88 13.46 -4.71
N ILE A 107 3.89 12.65 -4.38
CA ILE A 107 3.24 11.70 -5.29
C ILE A 107 1.74 12.00 -5.31
N LYS A 108 1.18 12.11 -6.52
CA LYS A 108 -0.27 12.31 -6.68
C LYS A 108 -1.07 11.13 -6.09
N PRO A 109 -2.24 11.39 -5.49
CA PRO A 109 -3.14 10.32 -5.05
C PRO A 109 -3.51 9.42 -6.23
N LEU A 110 -3.86 8.17 -5.95
CA LEU A 110 -4.42 7.30 -6.97
C LEU A 110 -5.78 7.83 -7.43
N ARG A 111 -6.03 7.81 -8.74
CA ARG A 111 -7.33 8.19 -9.31
C ARG A 111 -8.42 7.22 -8.83
N ALA A 112 -9.60 7.75 -8.51
CA ALA A 112 -10.70 6.97 -7.96
C ALA A 112 -11.17 5.86 -8.92
N GLU A 113 -11.14 6.11 -10.23
CA GLU A 113 -11.51 5.13 -11.26
C GLU A 113 -10.51 3.97 -11.29
N ALA A 114 -9.21 4.30 -11.25
CA ALA A 114 -8.12 3.34 -11.19
C ALA A 114 -8.21 2.50 -9.92
N TRP A 115 -8.50 3.13 -8.78
CA TRP A 115 -8.69 2.44 -7.51
C TRP A 115 -9.86 1.46 -7.56
N THR A 116 -11.00 1.89 -8.08
CA THR A 116 -12.18 1.03 -8.24
C THR A 116 -11.90 -0.18 -9.12
N SER A 117 -11.18 0.02 -10.23
CA SER A 117 -10.75 -1.09 -11.10
C SER A 117 -9.81 -2.07 -10.39
N LEU A 118 -8.84 -1.58 -9.60
CA LEU A 118 -7.93 -2.44 -8.83
C LEU A 118 -8.68 -3.26 -7.77
N LYS A 119 -9.65 -2.66 -7.06
CA LYS A 119 -10.48 -3.39 -6.09
C LYS A 119 -11.27 -4.52 -6.74
N SER A 120 -11.90 -4.25 -7.88
CA SER A 120 -12.62 -5.29 -8.62
C SER A 120 -11.69 -6.39 -9.14
N ALA A 121 -10.46 -6.07 -9.51
CA ALA A 121 -9.50 -7.06 -10.02
C ALA A 121 -8.88 -7.94 -8.92
N CYS A 122 -8.78 -7.43 -7.69
CA CYS A 122 -8.30 -8.22 -6.55
C CYS A 122 -9.30 -9.31 -6.13
N SER A 123 -10.58 -9.17 -6.51
CA SER A 123 -11.63 -10.14 -6.23
C SER A 123 -11.26 -11.55 -6.71
N GLY A 124 -11.16 -12.49 -5.77
CA GLY A 124 -10.83 -13.89 -6.06
C GLY A 124 -9.38 -14.12 -6.52
N GLN A 125 -8.51 -13.10 -6.48
CA GLN A 125 -7.07 -13.23 -6.79
C GLN A 125 -6.17 -13.06 -5.56
N VAL A 126 -6.71 -12.52 -4.47
CA VAL A 126 -6.02 -12.32 -3.19
C VAL A 126 -6.74 -13.12 -2.12
N GLU A 127 -6.03 -14.07 -1.51
CA GLU A 127 -6.59 -14.95 -0.46
C GLU A 127 -6.63 -14.27 0.91
N SER A 128 -5.65 -13.40 1.20
CA SER A 128 -5.58 -12.67 2.46
C SER A 128 -4.81 -11.36 2.36
N LEU A 129 -5.01 -10.45 3.33
CA LEU A 129 -4.19 -9.24 3.48
C LEU A 129 -2.71 -9.57 3.61
N ARG A 130 -2.39 -10.63 4.36
CA ARG A 130 -1.02 -11.09 4.58
C ARG A 130 -0.36 -11.43 3.24
N ASP A 131 -1.02 -12.20 2.39
CA ASP A 131 -0.45 -12.59 1.09
C ASP A 131 -0.23 -11.38 0.18
N LEU A 132 -1.17 -10.42 0.18
CA LEU A 132 -1.00 -9.17 -0.55
C LEU A 132 0.24 -8.39 -0.07
N LEU A 133 0.41 -8.21 1.24
CA LEU A 133 1.54 -7.49 1.82
C LEU A 133 2.86 -8.25 1.61
N GLU A 134 2.85 -9.59 1.71
CA GLU A 134 4.03 -10.41 1.41
C GLU A 134 4.38 -10.46 -0.09
N GLY A 135 3.54 -9.90 -0.96
CA GLY A 135 3.75 -9.89 -2.41
C GLY A 135 3.41 -11.22 -3.09
N LYS A 136 2.59 -12.05 -2.44
CA LYS A 136 2.14 -13.36 -2.91
C LYS A 136 0.80 -13.23 -3.62
N PHE A 137 0.85 -13.01 -4.93
CA PHE A 137 -0.35 -12.97 -5.78
C PHE A 137 -0.03 -13.39 -7.21
N PRO A 138 -1.05 -13.73 -8.02
CA PRO A 138 -0.86 -14.11 -9.41
C PRO A 138 -0.14 -13.04 -10.25
N ALA A 139 0.62 -13.46 -11.25
CA ALA A 139 1.34 -12.56 -12.15
C ALA A 139 0.40 -11.58 -12.91
N SER A 140 -0.87 -11.95 -13.11
CA SER A 140 -1.90 -11.05 -13.65
C SER A 140 -2.11 -9.84 -12.75
N LEU A 141 -2.23 -10.04 -11.44
CA LEU A 141 -2.44 -8.96 -10.48
C LEU A 141 -1.19 -8.07 -10.36
N ALA A 142 0.00 -8.69 -10.37
CA ALA A 142 1.28 -7.97 -10.41
C ALA A 142 1.36 -7.00 -11.61
N ARG A 143 0.88 -7.43 -12.79
CA ARG A 143 0.82 -6.59 -14.00
C ARG A 143 -0.17 -5.44 -13.85
N LEU A 144 -1.34 -5.68 -13.26
CA LEU A 144 -2.34 -4.64 -13.01
C LEU A 144 -1.83 -3.58 -12.04
N PHE A 145 -1.18 -3.97 -10.94
CA PHE A 145 -0.57 -3.00 -10.02
C PHE A 145 0.48 -2.14 -10.71
N THR A 146 1.26 -2.71 -11.62
CA THR A 146 2.35 -2.01 -12.32
C THR A 146 1.96 -1.39 -13.66
N GLU A 147 0.66 -1.38 -14.02
CA GLU A 147 0.19 -0.81 -15.28
C GLU A 147 0.38 0.72 -15.29
N PRO A 148 1.15 1.29 -16.24
CA PRO A 148 1.40 2.72 -16.27
C PRO A 148 0.10 3.54 -16.35
N GLY A 149 -0.10 4.44 -15.39
CA GLY A 149 -1.25 5.35 -15.36
C GLY A 149 -2.60 4.70 -15.00
N LYS A 150 -2.65 3.41 -14.67
CA LYS A 150 -3.87 2.76 -14.15
C LYS A 150 -3.62 1.94 -12.89
N GLY A 151 -2.39 1.47 -12.72
CA GLY A 151 -1.94 0.75 -11.55
C GLY A 151 -1.62 1.64 -10.36
N LEU A 152 -1.15 0.99 -9.30
CA LEU A 152 -0.75 1.61 -8.05
C LEU A 152 0.58 2.36 -8.18
N PHE A 153 1.45 1.93 -9.10
CA PHE A 153 2.76 2.55 -9.31
C PHE A 153 2.65 3.89 -10.06
N PRO A 154 3.24 4.97 -9.54
CA PRO A 154 3.15 6.28 -10.16
C PRO A 154 3.92 6.32 -11.47
N THR A 155 3.48 7.19 -12.37
CA THR A 155 4.18 7.62 -13.57
C THR A 155 5.05 8.85 -13.29
N PRO A 156 6.03 9.20 -14.14
CA PRO A 156 6.88 10.37 -13.91
C PRO A 156 6.12 11.69 -13.72
N THR A 157 4.97 11.85 -14.37
CA THR A 157 4.13 13.06 -14.28
C THR A 157 3.29 13.13 -13.00
N GLU A 158 3.25 12.05 -12.23
CA GLU A 158 2.63 11.96 -10.91
C GLU A 158 3.61 12.26 -9.78
N ILE A 159 4.91 12.39 -10.07
CA ILE A 159 5.96 12.58 -9.06
C ILE A 159 6.59 13.95 -9.19
N ARG A 160 6.73 14.66 -8.07
CA ARG A 160 7.48 15.93 -7.99
C ARG A 160 8.60 15.80 -6.97
N PHE A 161 9.72 16.45 -7.26
CA PHE A 161 10.93 16.39 -6.45
C PHE A 161 11.33 17.77 -5.96
N HIS A 162 11.71 17.84 -4.69
CA HIS A 162 12.39 18.98 -4.10
C HIS A 162 13.63 18.49 -3.34
N CYS A 163 14.73 19.21 -3.48
CA CYS A 163 15.92 19.00 -2.68
C CYS A 163 16.62 20.32 -2.40
N SER A 164 17.01 20.55 -1.15
CA SER A 164 17.76 21.73 -0.70
C SER A 164 19.22 21.79 -1.21
N CYS A 165 19.65 20.84 -2.04
CA CYS A 165 21.01 20.82 -2.56
C CYS A 165 21.20 21.81 -3.73
N PRO A 166 22.41 22.34 -3.94
CA PRO A 166 22.68 23.32 -5.00
C PRO A 166 22.73 22.70 -6.41
N ASP A 167 22.27 21.47 -6.58
CA ASP A 167 22.19 20.81 -7.89
C ASP A 167 20.93 21.31 -8.60
N TRP A 168 21.09 21.87 -9.79
CA TRP A 168 19.99 22.42 -10.59
C TRP A 168 19.16 21.35 -11.31
N ALA A 169 19.58 20.08 -11.24
CA ALA A 169 18.82 18.99 -11.81
C ALA A 169 17.57 18.66 -10.98
N SER A 170 16.46 18.46 -11.68
CA SER A 170 15.19 17.98 -11.09
C SER A 170 15.36 16.70 -10.27
N MET A 171 16.24 15.80 -10.70
CA MET A 171 16.58 14.57 -10.00
C MET A 171 18.08 14.54 -9.67
N CYS A 172 18.44 15.10 -8.52
CA CYS A 172 19.79 15.02 -7.99
C CYS A 172 20.06 13.63 -7.38
N LYS A 173 21.32 13.33 -7.07
CA LYS A 173 21.71 12.06 -6.41
C LYS A 173 21.01 11.82 -5.07
N HIS A 174 20.62 12.87 -4.34
CA HIS A 174 19.91 12.76 -3.07
C HIS A 174 18.46 12.33 -3.29
N VAL A 175 17.78 12.91 -4.29
CA VAL A 175 16.45 12.44 -4.73
C VAL A 175 16.51 10.99 -5.16
N CYS A 176 17.50 10.59 -5.97
CA CYS A 176 17.69 9.19 -6.35
C CYS A 176 17.91 8.28 -5.12
N ALA A 177 18.67 8.74 -4.12
CA ALA A 177 18.88 7.98 -2.89
C ALA A 177 17.55 7.78 -2.15
N VAL A 178 16.75 8.83 -1.97
CA VAL A 178 15.44 8.75 -1.32
C VAL A 178 14.51 7.81 -2.07
N LEU A 179 14.45 7.91 -3.40
CA LEU A 179 13.64 7.01 -4.22
C LEU A 179 14.04 5.53 -4.03
N TYR A 180 15.34 5.21 -3.95
CA TYR A 180 15.77 3.86 -3.58
C TYR A 180 15.46 3.50 -2.12
N GLY A 181 15.59 4.47 -1.21
CA GLY A 181 15.27 4.31 0.20
C GLY A 181 13.79 4.00 0.44
N VAL A 182 12.89 4.56 -0.37
CA VAL A 182 11.46 4.18 -0.37
C VAL A 182 11.32 2.69 -0.65
N GLY A 183 12.00 2.16 -1.67
CA GLY A 183 11.96 0.73 -1.97
C GLY A 183 12.41 -0.14 -0.79
N VAL A 184 13.45 0.27 -0.06
CA VAL A 184 13.90 -0.42 1.16
C VAL A 184 12.85 -0.33 2.26
N ARG A 185 12.25 0.84 2.46
CA ARG A 185 11.18 1.02 3.45
C ARG A 185 9.93 0.20 3.12
N LEU A 186 9.63 0.00 1.84
CA LEU A 186 8.52 -0.86 1.40
C LEU A 186 8.79 -2.35 1.61
N ASP A 187 10.05 -2.78 1.69
CA ASP A 187 10.37 -4.15 2.11
C ASP A 187 10.10 -4.37 3.61
N GLU A 188 10.24 -3.32 4.41
CA GLU A 188 9.96 -3.35 5.86
C GLU A 188 8.46 -3.27 6.12
N ASP A 189 7.77 -2.35 5.44
CA ASP A 189 6.34 -2.13 5.58
C ASP A 189 5.70 -1.72 4.23
N PRO A 190 5.07 -2.68 3.53
CA PRO A 190 4.36 -2.44 2.27
C PRO A 190 3.12 -1.56 2.43
N THR A 191 2.52 -1.46 3.62
CA THR A 191 1.30 -0.65 3.84
C THR A 191 1.56 0.82 3.56
N LEU A 192 2.79 1.28 3.79
CA LEU A 192 3.24 2.64 3.49
C LEU A 192 3.07 3.01 2.01
N PHE A 193 3.06 2.05 1.10
CA PHE A 193 2.81 2.34 -0.30
C PHE A 193 1.36 2.77 -0.56
N PHE A 194 0.41 2.12 0.12
CA PHE A 194 -1.01 2.47 0.05
C PHE A 194 -1.28 3.82 0.71
N VAL A 195 -0.64 4.08 1.86
CA VAL A 195 -0.64 5.42 2.50
C VAL A 195 -0.12 6.47 1.53
N LEU A 196 1.03 6.22 0.88
CA LEU A 196 1.63 7.14 -0.08
C LEU A 196 0.71 7.41 -1.29
N ARG A 197 -0.02 6.40 -1.76
CA ARG A 197 -1.03 6.54 -2.82
C ARG A 197 -2.38 7.05 -2.32
N GLN A 198 -2.53 7.29 -1.02
CA GLN A 198 -3.74 7.79 -0.35
C GLN A 198 -4.94 6.86 -0.55
N VAL A 199 -4.71 5.56 -0.43
CA VAL A 199 -5.73 4.51 -0.54
C VAL A 199 -5.64 3.56 0.65
N SER A 200 -6.75 2.91 1.00
CA SER A 200 -6.82 1.97 2.10
C SER A 200 -6.55 0.55 1.64
N VAL A 201 -5.61 -0.16 2.28
CA VAL A 201 -5.35 -1.57 1.94
C VAL A 201 -6.52 -2.47 2.36
N ASP A 202 -7.20 -2.12 3.46
CA ASP A 202 -8.33 -2.87 3.99
C ASP A 202 -9.48 -2.92 2.99
N GLU A 203 -9.70 -1.83 2.24
CA GLU A 203 -10.71 -1.80 1.17
C GLU A 203 -10.46 -2.84 0.07
N LEU A 204 -9.20 -3.16 -0.25
CA LEU A 204 -8.90 -4.18 -1.26
C LEU A 204 -9.31 -5.56 -0.77
N VAL A 205 -9.02 -5.87 0.49
CA VAL A 205 -9.23 -7.20 1.05
C VAL A 205 -10.69 -7.39 1.43
N SER A 206 -11.32 -6.42 2.07
CA SER A 206 -12.75 -6.47 2.41
C SER A 206 -13.62 -6.64 1.17
N GLN A 207 -13.30 -5.91 0.09
CA GLN A 207 -14.04 -6.06 -1.16
C GLN A 207 -13.79 -7.43 -1.83
N ALA A 208 -12.55 -7.91 -1.84
CA ALA A 208 -12.24 -9.23 -2.39
C ALA A 208 -12.94 -10.38 -1.65
N VAL A 209 -12.99 -10.31 -0.32
CA VAL A 209 -13.68 -11.30 0.53
C VAL A 209 -15.20 -11.22 0.32
N GLN A 210 -15.79 -10.02 0.35
CA GLN A 210 -17.22 -9.85 0.15
C GLN A 210 -17.67 -10.41 -1.20
N GLN A 211 -16.94 -10.10 -2.27
CA GLN A 211 -17.27 -10.61 -3.61
C GLN A 211 -17.10 -12.12 -3.74
N ALA A 212 -16.11 -12.71 -3.06
CA ALA A 212 -15.99 -14.17 -2.98
C ALA A 212 -17.18 -14.81 -2.25
N SER A 213 -17.61 -14.22 -1.13
CA SER A 213 -18.80 -14.65 -0.39
C SER A 213 -20.07 -14.54 -1.23
N ASP A 214 -20.28 -13.42 -1.92
CA ASP A 214 -21.44 -13.19 -2.78
C ASP A 214 -21.48 -14.20 -3.95
N GLN A 215 -20.33 -14.57 -4.51
CA GLN A 215 -20.25 -15.61 -5.54
C GLN A 215 -20.61 -17.00 -5.01
N LEU A 216 -20.20 -17.35 -3.80
CA LEU A 216 -20.56 -18.62 -3.16
C LEU A 216 -22.06 -18.68 -2.85
N VAL A 217 -22.63 -17.59 -2.33
CA VAL A 217 -24.07 -17.47 -2.06
C VAL A 217 -24.87 -17.51 -3.37
N GLY A 218 -24.45 -16.79 -4.40
CA GLY A 218 -25.10 -16.80 -5.72
C GLY A 218 -25.07 -18.18 -6.40
N ARG A 219 -23.96 -18.92 -6.26
CA ARG A 219 -23.86 -20.31 -6.72
C ARG A 219 -24.79 -21.25 -5.95
N SER A 220 -24.84 -21.11 -4.61
CA SER A 220 -25.77 -21.86 -3.77
C SER A 220 -27.23 -21.59 -4.15
N ALA A 221 -27.62 -20.32 -4.37
CA ALA A 221 -28.96 -19.96 -4.81
C ALA A 221 -29.30 -20.58 -6.19
N SER A 222 -28.35 -20.61 -7.13
CA SER A 222 -28.51 -21.25 -8.43
C SER A 222 -28.58 -22.79 -8.34
N GLN A 223 -27.86 -23.40 -7.40
CA GLN A 223 -27.81 -24.86 -7.21
C GLN A 223 -28.98 -25.38 -6.34
N SER A 224 -29.53 -24.51 -5.47
CA SER A 224 -30.72 -24.76 -4.64
C SER A 224 -32.01 -24.88 -5.45
N ARG A 225 -32.00 -24.66 -6.77
CA ARG A 225 -33.17 -24.96 -7.61
C ARG A 225 -33.47 -26.47 -7.72
N ARG A 226 -32.60 -27.33 -7.16
CA ARG A 226 -32.90 -28.72 -6.81
C ARG A 226 -33.17 -28.82 -5.31
N ILE A 227 -34.27 -28.25 -4.85
CA ILE A 227 -34.82 -28.60 -3.54
C ILE A 227 -35.36 -30.03 -3.71
N LEU A 228 -34.74 -31.00 -3.05
CA LEU A 228 -35.36 -32.31 -2.87
C LEU A 228 -36.59 -32.11 -2.00
N ASP A 229 -37.70 -32.71 -2.40
CA ASP A 229 -38.93 -32.73 -1.61
C ASP A 229 -38.62 -33.26 -0.21
N SER A 230 -39.25 -32.70 0.82
CA SER A 230 -38.95 -33.04 2.23
C SER A 230 -39.05 -34.54 2.51
N ASP A 231 -39.87 -35.24 1.73
CA ASP A 231 -40.12 -36.67 1.84
C ASP A 231 -38.91 -37.54 1.45
N ASP A 232 -37.90 -36.98 0.76
CA ASP A 232 -36.71 -37.72 0.30
C ASP A 232 -35.47 -37.53 1.22
N LEU A 233 -35.57 -36.66 2.24
CA LEU A 233 -34.45 -36.41 3.16
C LEU A 233 -34.31 -37.49 4.25
N SER A 234 -35.43 -38.08 4.66
CA SER A 234 -35.47 -39.16 5.65
C SER A 234 -34.80 -40.44 5.13
N GLY A 235 -34.93 -40.71 3.81
CA GLY A 235 -34.34 -41.88 3.16
C GLY A 235 -32.82 -41.81 2.95
N LEU A 236 -32.24 -40.61 2.89
CA LEU A 236 -30.82 -40.43 2.53
C LEU A 236 -29.88 -40.38 3.75
N PHE A 237 -30.36 -39.90 4.89
CA PHE A 237 -29.53 -39.70 6.09
C PHE A 237 -29.92 -40.56 7.30
N GLY A 238 -31.02 -41.33 7.24
CA GLY A 238 -31.41 -42.24 8.32
C GLY A 238 -31.66 -41.55 9.67
N LEU A 239 -32.04 -40.27 9.63
CA LEU A 239 -32.38 -39.48 10.83
C LEU A 239 -33.89 -39.21 10.81
N ASP A 240 -34.61 -39.78 11.78
CA ASP A 240 -36.01 -39.44 12.05
C ASP A 240 -36.07 -38.00 12.60
N LEU A 241 -36.34 -37.05 11.71
CA LEU A 241 -36.76 -35.71 12.13
C LEU A 241 -38.23 -35.81 12.57
N THR A 242 -38.42 -36.10 13.86
CA THR A 242 -39.74 -36.05 14.48
C THR A 242 -40.23 -34.60 14.47
N GLU A 243 -41.28 -34.32 13.70
CA GLU A 243 -41.91 -33.01 13.66
C GLU A 243 -42.41 -32.62 15.06
N PRO A 244 -42.17 -31.38 15.53
CA PRO A 244 -42.87 -30.89 16.69
C PRO A 244 -44.34 -30.68 16.33
N GLU A 245 -45.19 -31.44 17.03
CA GLU A 245 -46.64 -31.44 16.93
C GLU A 245 -47.22 -30.02 16.95
N ALA A 246 -47.88 -29.66 15.84
CA ALA A 246 -48.54 -28.38 15.67
C ALA A 246 -49.75 -28.26 16.61
N THR A 247 -49.60 -27.51 17.71
CA THR A 247 -50.75 -27.07 18.51
C THR A 247 -51.59 -26.06 17.73
N ALA A 248 -52.87 -26.40 17.53
CA ALA A 248 -53.87 -25.65 16.80
C ALA A 248 -54.09 -24.19 17.29
N PRO A 249 -54.51 -23.26 16.40
CA PRO A 249 -54.73 -21.86 16.75
C PRO A 249 -56.05 -21.63 17.52
N ALA A 250 -55.99 -20.80 18.56
CA ALA A 250 -57.14 -20.34 19.34
C ALA A 250 -58.05 -19.39 18.53
N PRO A 251 -59.38 -19.38 18.77
CA PRO A 251 -60.33 -18.64 17.95
C PRO A 251 -60.34 -17.13 18.22
N ALA A 252 -60.57 -16.36 17.16
CA ALA A 252 -60.59 -14.90 17.14
C ALA A 252 -61.78 -14.29 17.90
N VAL A 253 -61.48 -13.40 18.86
CA VAL A 253 -62.49 -12.60 19.59
C VAL A 253 -62.90 -11.38 18.76
N LYS A 254 -64.17 -11.33 18.38
CA LYS A 254 -64.81 -10.20 17.70
C LYS A 254 -64.91 -8.97 18.62
N ARG A 255 -64.17 -7.89 18.33
CA ARG A 255 -64.39 -6.57 18.95
C ARG A 255 -65.51 -5.80 18.23
N LYS A 256 -66.64 -5.61 18.93
CA LYS A 256 -67.75 -4.72 18.52
C LYS A 256 -67.27 -3.26 18.50
N ARG A 257 -67.47 -2.56 17.37
CA ARG A 257 -67.49 -1.08 17.30
C ARG A 257 -68.72 -0.57 18.05
N LYS A 258 -68.54 0.36 19.00
CA LYS A 258 -69.61 1.22 19.53
C LYS A 258 -69.32 2.67 19.12
N SER A 259 -70.40 3.32 18.70
CA SER A 259 -70.56 4.65 18.14
C SER A 259 -70.46 5.78 19.18
N ALA A 260 -70.22 6.99 18.66
CA ALA A 260 -69.95 8.27 19.33
C ALA A 260 -71.13 8.92 20.08
N LYS A 261 -70.84 9.84 21.02
CA LYS A 261 -71.29 11.28 21.00
C LYS A 261 -70.91 12.10 22.26
N SER A 262 -70.50 13.37 21.99
CA SER A 262 -70.72 14.67 22.68
C SER A 262 -70.24 14.97 24.12
N ASP A 263 -69.21 15.84 24.25
CA ASP A 263 -69.16 17.23 24.83
C ASP A 263 -70.18 17.70 25.90
N PRO A 264 -69.94 18.79 26.71
CA PRO A 264 -68.80 19.73 26.85
C PRO A 264 -68.48 20.12 28.35
N PRO A 265 -68.22 21.39 28.77
CA PRO A 265 -66.92 21.86 29.29
C PRO A 265 -66.95 22.41 30.75
N SER A 266 -65.79 22.76 31.32
CA SER A 266 -65.58 23.87 32.28
C SER A 266 -64.10 24.16 32.42
#